data_AF-A0A7C5C5W5-F1
#
_entry.id   AF-A0A7C5C5W5-F1
#
_cell.length_a   1.000
_cell.length_b   1.000
_cell.length_c   1.000
_cell.angle_alpha   90.00
_cell.angle_beta   90.00
_cell.angle_gamma   90.00
#
_symmetry.space_group_name_H-M   'P 1'
#
loop_
_entity.id
_entity.type
_entity.pdbx_description
1 polymer ?
#
loop_
_entity_poly.entity_id
_entity_poly.type
_entity_poly.pdbx_seq_one_letter_code
_entity_poly.pdbx_strand_id
1 'polypeptide(L)'
;MATEAAARSGAGVSNLKPWIAAALFLLLAIYLFNVVPTVEIAWVCAFLLLTIYLFAFEIVEVDVAAVTVMVLLGLTTLAAPLMGLEQGLVPTTRLFDGFASNAVISIIAVMIIGAGLDRTGLMSKVAAFILKVGGKTETRIIPI
;
A
#
# COMPACT_ATOMS: atom_id res chain seq x y z
N MET A 1 13.68 -35.32 26.05
CA MET A 1 12.23 -35.52 26.30
C MET A 1 12.11 -35.75 27.80
N ALA A 2 11.84 -34.79 28.69
CA ALA A 2 10.98 -33.62 28.62
C ALA A 2 11.39 -32.61 29.72
N THR A 3 12.15 -31.56 29.38
CA THR A 3 12.42 -30.44 30.31
C THR A 3 12.99 -29.22 29.57
N GLU A 4 12.37 -28.84 28.45
CA GLU A 4 12.54 -27.53 27.79
C GLU A 4 11.19 -26.79 27.70
N ALA A 5 10.22 -27.19 28.51
CA ALA A 5 8.91 -26.56 28.63
C ALA A 5 8.87 -25.47 29.72
N ALA A 6 9.96 -24.71 29.88
CA ALA A 6 10.02 -23.60 30.80
C ALA A 6 10.19 -22.29 30.03
N ALA A 7 9.17 -21.45 30.15
CA ALA A 7 9.25 -20.00 30.05
C ALA A 7 9.54 -19.43 28.65
N ARG A 8 8.49 -19.24 27.84
CA ARG A 8 8.03 -17.92 27.36
C ARG A 8 6.54 -17.95 26.97
N SER A 9 5.68 -18.29 27.94
CA SER A 9 4.33 -17.71 27.98
C SER A 9 4.48 -16.26 28.43
N GLY A 10 5.02 -15.43 27.53
CA GLY A 10 5.02 -13.98 27.66
C GLY A 10 3.81 -13.44 26.93
N ALA A 11 2.62 -13.63 27.51
CA ALA A 11 1.47 -12.79 27.23
C ALA A 11 1.78 -11.38 27.76
N GLY A 12 2.71 -10.70 27.10
CA GLY A 12 3.22 -9.39 27.45
C GLY A 12 2.52 -8.34 26.61
N VAL A 13 1.41 -7.83 27.14
CA VAL A 13 0.85 -6.48 26.92
C VAL A 13 1.34 -5.80 25.63
N SER A 14 0.68 -6.01 24.49
CA SER A 14 1.10 -5.40 23.22
C SER A 14 0.00 -4.53 22.57
N ASN A 15 0.20 -3.21 22.71
CA ASN A 15 -0.26 -2.14 21.84
C ASN A 15 -1.79 -1.92 21.70
N LEU A 16 -2.36 -1.08 22.58
CA LEU A 16 -3.71 -0.51 22.44
C LEU A 16 -3.86 0.38 21.18
N LYS A 17 -2.74 0.91 20.67
CA LYS A 17 -2.66 1.88 19.56
C LYS A 17 -3.28 1.36 18.24
N PRO A 18 -2.92 0.17 17.70
CA PRO A 18 -3.56 -0.38 16.50
C PRO A 18 -5.06 -0.65 16.71
N TRP A 19 -5.48 -1.05 17.91
CA TRP A 19 -6.90 -1.26 18.21
C TRP A 19 -7.70 0.05 18.23
N ILE A 20 -7.13 1.14 18.75
CA ILE A 20 -7.74 2.47 18.70
C ILE A 20 -7.84 2.96 17.25
N ALA A 21 -6.79 2.77 16.46
CA ALA A 21 -6.79 3.12 15.05
C ALA A 21 -7.84 2.34 14.25
N ALA A 22 -7.95 1.02 14.49
CA ALA A 22 -8.98 0.18 13.89
C ALA A 22 -10.38 0.66 14.27
N ALA A 23 -10.60 1.01 15.55
CA ALA A 23 -11.88 1.56 16.01
C ALA A 23 -12.21 2.90 15.33
N LEU A 24 -11.24 3.79 15.17
CA LEU A 24 -11.43 5.06 14.46
C LEU A 24 -11.80 4.84 12.98
N PHE A 25 -11.06 3.97 12.28
CA PHE A 25 -11.35 3.64 10.88
C PHE A 25 -12.71 2.96 10.73
N LEU A 26 -13.10 2.11 11.68
CA LEU A 26 -14.42 1.48 11.71
C LEU A 26 -15.52 2.52 11.88
N LEU A 27 -15.37 3.46 12.82
CA LEU A 27 -16.33 4.55 13.02
C LEU A 27 -16.44 5.43 11.76
N LEU A 28 -15.32 5.73 11.12
CA LEU A 28 -15.30 6.45 9.85
C LEU A 28 -16.02 5.67 8.73
N ALA A 29 -15.79 4.37 8.65
CA ALA A 29 -16.45 3.51 7.66
C ALA A 29 -17.97 3.46 7.90
N ILE A 30 -18.42 3.33 9.15
CA ILE A 30 -19.85 3.37 9.51
C ILE A 30 -20.44 4.74 9.16
N TYR A 31 -19.74 5.83 9.47
CA TYR A 31 -20.18 7.17 9.12
C TYR A 31 -20.35 7.33 7.60
N LEU A 32 -19.35 6.95 6.81
CA LEU A 32 -19.42 7.02 5.35
C LEU A 32 -20.53 6.14 4.79
N PHE A 33 -20.72 4.93 5.33
CA PHE A 33 -21.78 4.02 4.89
C PHE A 33 -23.17 4.65 4.99
N ASN A 34 -23.42 5.48 6.01
CA ASN A 34 -24.71 6.17 6.17
C ASN A 34 -24.87 7.42 5.29
N VAL A 35 -23.76 8.03 4.85
CA VAL A 35 -23.78 9.25 4.02
C VAL A 35 -23.84 8.92 2.52
N VAL A 36 -23.33 7.76 2.14
CA VAL A 36 -23.22 7.36 0.74
C VAL A 36 -24.59 6.94 0.17
N PRO A 37 -24.95 7.40 -1.04
CA PRO A 37 -26.29 7.17 -1.60
C PRO A 37 -26.52 5.76 -2.18
N THR A 38 -25.47 5.02 -2.53
CA THR A 38 -25.59 3.70 -3.17
C THR A 38 -24.74 2.63 -2.50
N VAL A 39 -25.20 1.38 -2.57
CA VAL A 39 -24.53 0.23 -1.93
C VAL A 39 -23.17 -0.05 -2.59
N GLU A 40 -23.05 0.16 -3.90
CA GLU A 40 -21.80 0.01 -4.66
C GLU A 40 -20.72 0.95 -4.09
N ILE A 41 -21.06 2.24 -3.95
CA ILE A 41 -20.12 3.24 -3.46
C ILE A 41 -19.76 2.94 -1.99
N ALA A 42 -20.70 2.44 -1.20
CA ALA A 42 -20.45 2.07 0.20
C ALA A 42 -19.38 0.97 0.30
N TRP A 43 -19.48 -0.07 -0.54
CA TRP A 43 -18.46 -1.12 -0.62
C TRP A 43 -17.12 -0.63 -1.17
N VAL A 44 -17.12 0.22 -2.20
CA VAL A 44 -15.87 0.83 -2.72
C VAL A 44 -15.18 1.65 -1.63
N CYS A 45 -15.94 2.46 -0.87
CA CYS A 45 -15.40 3.22 0.26
C CYS A 45 -14.85 2.30 1.36
N ALA A 46 -15.50 1.18 1.65
CA ALA A 46 -15.00 0.20 2.61
C ALA A 46 -13.66 -0.41 2.16
N PHE A 47 -13.53 -0.78 0.88
CA PHE A 47 -12.28 -1.26 0.30
C PHE A 47 -11.18 -0.18 0.29
N LEU A 48 -11.53 1.06 -0.01
CA LEU A 48 -10.59 2.19 0.01
C LEU A 48 -10.04 2.40 1.43
N LEU A 49 -10.92 2.46 2.43
CA LEU A 49 -10.51 2.61 3.83
C LEU A 49 -9.68 1.42 4.31
N LEU A 50 -10.06 0.20 3.93
CA LEU A 50 -9.28 -1.00 4.22
C LEU A 50 -7.86 -0.90 3.64
N THR A 51 -7.74 -0.49 2.37
CA THR A 51 -6.45 -0.36 1.69
C THR A 51 -5.58 0.72 2.33
N ILE A 52 -6.17 1.87 2.64
CA ILE A 52 -5.47 2.96 3.35
C ILE A 52 -5.02 2.49 4.72
N TYR A 53 -5.85 1.76 5.46
CA TYR A 53 -5.50 1.21 6.78
C TYR A 53 -4.32 0.23 6.68
N LEU A 54 -4.33 -0.69 5.72
CA LEU A 54 -3.23 -1.64 5.53
C LEU A 54 -1.90 -0.94 5.19
N PHE A 55 -1.93 0.08 4.34
CA PHE A 55 -0.73 0.83 3.95
C PHE A 55 -0.24 1.79 5.04
N ALA A 56 -1.13 2.54 5.69
CA ALA A 56 -0.72 3.56 6.67
C ALA A 56 -0.18 2.96 7.97
N PHE A 57 -0.65 1.78 8.36
CA PHE A 57 -0.19 1.09 9.56
C PHE A 57 0.84 0.00 9.27
N GLU A 58 1.24 -0.19 8.00
CA GLU A 58 2.24 -1.17 7.56
C GLU A 58 2.03 -2.56 8.20
N ILE A 59 0.77 -3.00 8.33
CA ILE A 59 0.41 -4.25 9.02
C ILE A 59 0.96 -5.46 8.26
N VAL A 60 0.99 -5.35 6.93
CA VAL A 60 1.61 -6.29 6.00
C VAL A 60 2.44 -5.48 5.00
N GLU A 61 3.41 -6.13 4.36
CA GLU A 61 4.20 -5.51 3.29
C GLU A 61 3.30 -4.96 2.17
N VAL A 62 3.71 -3.83 1.58
CA VAL A 62 2.91 -3.10 0.59
C VAL A 62 2.49 -4.00 -0.58
N ASP A 63 3.39 -4.86 -1.03
CA ASP A 63 3.14 -5.78 -2.14
C ASP A 63 2.09 -6.83 -1.76
N VAL A 64 2.17 -7.39 -0.54
CA VAL A 64 1.23 -8.39 -0.04
C VAL A 64 -0.15 -7.77 0.19
N ALA A 65 -0.22 -6.55 0.74
CA ALA A 65 -1.47 -5.81 0.88
C ALA A 65 -2.13 -5.56 -0.48
N ALA A 66 -1.37 -5.10 -1.48
CA ALA A 66 -1.88 -4.80 -2.81
C ALA A 66 -2.49 -6.05 -3.48
N VAL A 67 -1.78 -7.19 -3.46
CA VAL A 67 -2.27 -8.45 -4.02
C VAL A 67 -3.51 -8.93 -3.25
N THR A 68 -3.51 -8.80 -1.92
CA THR A 68 -4.66 -9.21 -1.08
C THR A 68 -5.92 -8.42 -1.44
N VAL A 69 -5.83 -7.08 -1.51
CA VAL A 69 -6.96 -6.22 -1.87
C VAL A 69 -7.45 -6.52 -3.29
N MET A 70 -6.54 -6.72 -4.24
CA MET A 70 -6.89 -7.07 -5.61
C MET A 70 -7.65 -8.40 -5.68
N VAL A 71 -7.18 -9.43 -4.98
CA VAL A 71 -7.88 -10.73 -4.91
C VAL A 71 -9.25 -10.58 -4.26
N LEU A 72 -9.35 -9.83 -3.15
CA LEU A 72 -10.64 -9.57 -2.50
C LEU A 72 -11.62 -8.85 -3.44
N LEU A 73 -11.16 -7.84 -4.20
CA LEU A 73 -11.96 -7.17 -5.22
C LEU A 73 -12.44 -8.15 -6.30
N GLY A 74 -11.58 -9.05 -6.78
CA GLY A 74 -11.99 -10.10 -7.72
C GLY A 74 -13.04 -11.05 -7.13
N LEU A 75 -12.89 -11.44 -5.86
CA LEU A 75 -13.85 -12.30 -5.15
C LEU A 75 -15.21 -11.63 -4.91
N THR A 76 -15.31 -10.29 -4.97
CA THR A 76 -16.61 -9.59 -4.90
C THR A 76 -17.55 -9.98 -6.03
N THR A 77 -17.02 -10.45 -7.18
CA THR A 77 -17.86 -10.96 -8.28
C THR A 77 -18.62 -12.23 -7.89
N LEU A 78 -18.03 -13.07 -7.04
CA LEU A 78 -18.68 -14.27 -6.51
C LEU A 78 -19.62 -13.94 -5.34
N ALA A 79 -19.24 -12.94 -4.53
CA ALA A 79 -20.02 -12.50 -3.38
C ALA A 79 -21.12 -11.47 -3.71
N ALA A 80 -21.22 -11.01 -4.97
CA ALA A 80 -22.15 -9.97 -5.40
C ALA A 80 -23.62 -10.24 -5.00
N PRO A 81 -24.17 -11.47 -5.14
CA PRO A 81 -25.55 -11.75 -4.72
C PRO A 81 -25.77 -11.57 -3.21
N LEU A 82 -24.75 -11.83 -2.40
CA LEU A 82 -24.82 -11.69 -0.93
C LEU A 82 -24.65 -10.23 -0.49
N MET A 83 -23.97 -9.42 -1.30
CA MET A 83 -23.69 -8.01 -1.06
C MET A 83 -24.81 -7.06 -1.53
N GLY A 84 -25.85 -7.60 -2.19
CA GLY A 84 -26.95 -6.81 -2.76
C GLY A 84 -26.58 -6.10 -4.07
N LEU A 85 -25.56 -6.59 -4.77
CA LEU A 85 -25.04 -6.01 -6.01
C LEU A 85 -25.47 -6.84 -7.22
N GLU A 86 -25.85 -6.20 -8.33
CA GLU A 86 -26.15 -6.90 -9.59
C GLU A 86 -24.90 -7.50 -10.26
N GLN A 87 -23.74 -6.89 -10.02
CA GLN A 87 -22.44 -7.29 -10.53
C GLN A 87 -21.36 -7.04 -9.47
N GLY A 88 -20.23 -7.73 -9.58
CA GLY A 88 -19.09 -7.46 -8.69
C GLY A 88 -18.56 -6.03 -8.87
N LEU A 89 -17.86 -5.53 -7.85
CA LEU A 89 -17.38 -4.14 -7.80
C LEU A 89 -16.42 -3.80 -8.95
N VAL A 90 -15.64 -4.80 -9.39
CA VAL A 90 -14.73 -4.68 -10.53
C VAL A 90 -14.85 -5.94 -11.40
N PRO A 91 -15.04 -5.82 -12.72
CA PRO A 91 -14.99 -6.96 -13.63
C PRO A 91 -13.63 -7.66 -13.57
N THR A 92 -13.61 -8.99 -13.48
CA THR A 92 -12.35 -9.77 -13.42
C THR A 92 -11.44 -9.54 -14.62
N THR A 93 -12.02 -9.22 -15.79
CA THR A 93 -11.28 -8.92 -17.02
C THR A 93 -10.50 -7.60 -16.96
N ARG A 94 -10.85 -6.68 -16.06
CA ARG A 94 -10.22 -5.36 -15.90
C ARG A 94 -9.51 -5.18 -14.57
N LEU A 95 -9.49 -6.21 -13.73
CA LEU A 95 -8.89 -6.16 -12.39
C LEU A 95 -7.41 -5.76 -12.43
N PHE A 96 -6.70 -6.15 -13.50
CA PHE A 96 -5.27 -5.91 -13.68
C PHE A 96 -4.94 -4.68 -14.54
N ASP A 97 -5.93 -3.96 -15.08
CA ASP A 97 -5.70 -2.81 -15.97
C ASP A 97 -4.84 -1.72 -15.30
N GLY A 98 -4.91 -1.61 -13.96
CA GLY A 98 -4.10 -0.68 -13.19
C GLY A 98 -2.58 -0.88 -13.33
N PHE A 99 -2.11 -2.12 -13.49
CA PHE A 99 -0.68 -2.42 -13.68
C PHE A 99 -0.16 -1.97 -15.04
N ALA A 100 -1.04 -1.86 -16.05
CA ALA A 100 -0.71 -1.36 -17.38
C ALA A 100 -0.89 0.17 -17.50
N SER A 101 -1.15 0.88 -16.39
CA SER A 101 -1.34 2.33 -16.42
C SER A 101 -0.06 3.08 -16.76
N ASN A 102 -0.21 4.22 -17.45
CA ASN A 102 0.92 5.07 -17.82
C ASN A 102 1.80 5.46 -16.61
N ALA A 103 1.18 5.65 -15.45
CA ALA A 103 1.89 5.97 -14.21
C ALA A 103 2.79 4.80 -13.75
N VAL A 104 2.24 3.58 -13.70
CA VAL A 104 2.99 2.38 -13.28
C VAL A 104 4.12 2.07 -14.27
N ILE A 105 3.82 2.11 -15.58
CA ILE A 105 4.83 1.87 -16.63
C ILE A 105 5.95 2.92 -16.56
N SER A 106 5.62 4.19 -16.29
CA SER A 106 6.63 5.25 -16.16
C SER A 106 7.55 5.03 -14.97
N ILE A 107 7.02 4.62 -13.82
CA ILE A 107 7.84 4.33 -12.64
C ILE A 107 8.74 3.12 -12.92
N ILE A 108 8.23 2.05 -13.55
CA ILE A 108 9.05 0.90 -13.95
C ILE A 108 10.17 1.34 -14.90
N ALA A 109 9.87 2.16 -15.91
CA ALA A 109 10.87 2.68 -16.84
C ALA A 109 11.94 3.51 -16.12
N VAL A 110 11.54 4.39 -15.20
CA VAL A 110 12.47 5.17 -14.36
C VAL A 110 13.33 4.27 -13.48
N MET A 111 12.77 3.21 -12.88
CA MET A 111 13.53 2.25 -12.07
C MET A 111 14.56 1.47 -12.90
N ILE A 112 14.20 1.04 -14.12
CA ILE A 112 15.11 0.37 -15.05
C ILE A 112 16.25 1.32 -15.47
N ILE A 113 15.92 2.56 -15.85
CA ILE A 113 16.90 3.57 -16.23
C ILE A 113 17.82 3.88 -15.04
N GLY A 114 17.28 4.06 -13.83
CA GLY A 114 18.05 4.29 -12.61
C GLY A 114 19.07 3.19 -12.37
N ALA A 115 18.63 1.92 -12.38
CA ALA A 115 19.52 0.77 -12.22
C ALA A 115 20.56 0.66 -13.36
N GLY A 116 20.19 0.99 -14.59
CA GLY A 116 21.10 1.00 -15.74
C GLY A 116 22.17 2.10 -15.65
N LEU A 117 21.79 3.30 -15.22
CA LEU A 117 22.70 4.43 -15.01
C LEU A 117 23.67 4.18 -13.84
N ASP A 118 23.21 3.54 -12.77
CA ASP A 118 24.05 3.13 -11.65
C ASP A 118 25.05 2.04 -12.06
N ARG A 119 24.58 1.01 -12.79
CA ARG A 119 25.44 -0.10 -13.22
C ARG A 119 26.53 0.30 -14.21
N THR A 120 26.29 1.34 -15.00
CA THR A 120 27.30 1.91 -15.92
C THR A 120 28.24 2.91 -15.25
N GLY A 121 27.99 3.27 -13.98
CA GLY A 121 28.76 4.28 -13.25
C GLY A 121 28.52 5.72 -13.71
N LEU A 122 27.53 5.95 -14.59
CA LEU A 122 27.16 7.28 -15.06
C LEU A 122 26.67 8.17 -13.91
N MET A 123 25.88 7.63 -12.99
CA MET A 123 25.40 8.33 -11.80
C MET A 123 26.55 8.88 -10.96
N SER A 124 27.65 8.15 -10.81
CA SER A 124 28.85 8.62 -10.10
C SER A 124 29.52 9.80 -10.82
N LYS A 125 29.62 9.76 -12.16
CA LYS A 125 30.17 10.86 -12.95
C LYS A 125 29.28 12.11 -12.90
N VAL A 126 27.97 11.94 -12.97
CA VAL A 126 27.00 13.04 -12.87
C VAL A 126 27.03 13.65 -11.47
N ALA A 127 27.05 12.84 -10.41
CA ALA A 127 27.20 13.32 -9.04
C ALA A 127 28.49 14.13 -8.86
N ALA A 128 29.63 13.62 -9.35
CA ALA A 128 30.90 14.36 -9.31
C ALA A 128 30.85 15.67 -10.12
N PHE A 129 30.14 15.69 -11.25
CA PHE A 129 29.93 16.91 -12.03
C PHE A 129 29.06 17.92 -11.27
N ILE A 130 27.95 17.49 -10.67
CA ILE A 130 27.08 18.34 -9.84
C ILE A 130 27.87 18.93 -8.68
N LEU A 131 28.68 18.13 -7.96
CA LEU A 131 29.52 18.61 -6.86
C LEU A 131 30.57 19.65 -7.33
N LYS A 132 31.18 19.43 -8.50
CA LYS A 132 32.15 20.39 -9.09
C LYS A 132 31.51 21.73 -9.41
N VAL A 133 30.25 21.74 -9.86
CA VAL A 133 29.51 22.97 -10.18
C VAL A 133 28.90 23.61 -8.92
N GLY A 134 28.47 22.80 -7.93
CA GLY A 134 27.83 23.24 -6.69
C GLY A 134 28.75 24.00 -5.72
N GLY A 135 30.07 23.80 -5.78
CA GLY A 135 31.06 24.51 -4.96
C GLY A 135 31.47 23.75 -3.70
N LYS A 136 32.18 24.42 -2.77
CA LYS A 136 32.74 23.80 -1.54
C LYS A 136 31.97 24.11 -0.25
N THR A 137 30.94 24.95 -0.31
CA THR A 137 30.13 25.33 0.85
C THR A 137 28.98 24.34 1.02
N GLU A 138 28.93 23.69 2.17
CA GLU A 138 27.90 22.72 2.56
C GLU A 138 26.47 23.25 2.37
N THR A 139 26.25 24.55 2.62
CA THR A 139 24.96 25.23 2.44
C THR A 139 24.41 25.18 1.01
N ARG A 140 25.24 24.91 0.00
CA ARG A 140 24.84 24.87 -1.41
C ARG A 140 24.51 23.48 -1.94
N ILE A 141 24.90 22.43 -1.23
CA ILE A 141 24.87 21.05 -1.72
C ILE A 141 24.08 20.13 -0.81
N ILE A 142 24.10 20.37 0.51
CA ILE A 142 23.25 19.65 1.46
C ILE A 142 21.84 20.23 1.35
N PRO A 143 20.85 19.47 0.86
CA PRO A 143 19.46 19.82 1.09
C PRO A 143 19.18 19.52 2.56
N ILE A 144 18.91 20.56 3.34
CA ILE A 144 18.34 20.44 4.69
C ILE A 144 17.00 19.70 4.68
#